data_AF-A0A8T4A154-F1
#
_entry.id   AF-A0A8T4A154-F1
#
_cell.length_a   1.000
_cell.length_b   1.000
_cell.length_c   1.000
_cell.angle_alpha   90.00
_cell.angle_beta   90.00
_cell.angle_gamma   90.00
#
_symmetry.space_group_name_H-M   'P 1'
#
loop_
_entity.id
_entity.type
_entity.pdbx_description
1 polymer ?
#
loop_
_entity_poly.entity_id
_entity_poly.type
_entity_poly.pdbx_seq_one_letter_code
_entity_poly.pdbx_strand_id
1 'polypeptide(L)' 'MKCEFRPSIHAKNQMIARGISKKEIMDCILKGAKRLQGKKIIGIFGKVEAVFLKKPCHYYVITTYWR' A
#
# COMPACT_ATOMS: atom_id res chain seq x y z
N MET A 1 16.54 -10.83 -3.46
CA MET A 1 15.79 -9.86 -4.29
C MET A 1 14.87 -9.03 -3.41
N LYS A 2 15.17 -7.75 -3.14
CA LYS A 2 14.26 -6.87 -2.40
C LYS A 2 13.33 -6.20 -3.40
N CYS A 3 12.04 -6.52 -3.36
CA CYS A 3 11.05 -5.82 -4.18
C CYS A 3 11.01 -4.34 -3.77
N GLU A 4 10.92 -3.44 -4.74
CA GLU A 4 10.94 -2.00 -4.50
C GLU A 4 9.55 -1.48 -4.12
N PHE A 5 9.52 -0.59 -3.13
CA PHE A 5 8.33 0.13 -2.70
C PHE A 5 8.31 1.51 -3.37
N ARG A 6 7.33 1.76 -4.25
CA ARG A 6 7.21 3.01 -5.01
C ARG A 6 5.84 3.65 -4.77
N PRO A 7 5.70 4.53 -3.77
CA PRO A 7 4.46 5.27 -3.57
C PRO A 7 4.33 6.38 -4.62
N SER A 8 3.10 6.64 -5.08
CA SER A 8 2.77 7.85 -5.84
C SER A 8 2.98 9.10 -4.97
N ILE A 9 3.07 10.29 -5.59
CA ILE A 9 3.14 11.56 -4.85
C ILE A 9 1.90 11.70 -3.94
N HIS A 10 0.72 11.34 -4.45
CA HIS A 10 -0.53 11.34 -3.69
C HIS A 10 -0.49 10.40 -2.48
N ALA A 11 -0.04 9.15 -2.67
CA ALA A 11 0.12 8.19 -1.58
C ALA A 11 1.12 8.68 -0.55
N LYS A 12 2.25 9.25 -0.98
CA LYS A 12 3.27 9.80 -0.09
C LYS A 12 2.72 10.93 0.77
N ASN A 13 1.95 11.84 0.19
CA ASN A 13 1.31 12.93 0.93
C ASN A 13 0.28 12.40 1.93
N GLN A 14 -0.51 11.39 1.55
CA GLN A 14 -1.45 10.75 2.47
C GLN A 14 -0.75 10.02 3.61
N MET A 15 0.35 9.33 3.34
CA MET A 15 1.17 8.69 4.37
C MET A 15 1.64 9.70 5.41
N ILE A 16 2.18 10.84 4.95
CA ILE A 16 2.66 11.90 5.83
C ILE A 16 1.50 12.52 6.62
N ALA A 17 0.42 12.92 5.94
CA ALA A 17 -0.73 13.56 6.55
C ALA A 17 -1.45 12.68 7.58
N ARG A 18 -1.38 11.36 7.41
CA ARG A 18 -2.06 10.37 8.25
C ARG A 18 -1.13 9.63 9.21
N GLY A 19 0.15 10.00 9.25
CA GLY A 19 1.17 9.35 10.08
C GLY A 19 1.39 7.86 9.75
N ILE A 20 1.07 7.41 8.53
CA ILE A 20 1.22 6.01 8.14
C ILE A 20 2.67 5.76 7.73
N SER A 21 3.34 4.87 8.45
CA SER A 21 4.71 4.51 8.15
C SER A 21 4.82 3.59 6.92
N LYS A 22 5.98 3.62 6.27
CA LYS A 22 6.29 2.66 5.19
C LYS A 22 6.18 1.21 5.66
N LYS A 23 6.53 0.93 6.92
CA LYS A 23 6.48 -0.42 7.50
C LYS A 23 5.03 -0.92 7.57
N GLU A 24 4.10 -0.10 8.03
CA GLU A 24 2.68 -0.47 8.10
C GLU A 24 2.09 -0.78 6.73
N ILE A 25 2.46 -0.01 5.70
CA ILE A 25 2.00 -0.32 4.34
C ILE A 25 2.63 -1.60 3.82
N MET A 26 3.92 -1.83 4.08
CA MET A 26 4.57 -3.08 3.70
C MET A 26 3.95 -4.28 4.41
N ASP A 27 3.64 -4.16 5.71
CA ASP A 27 2.90 -5.17 6.45
C ASP A 27 1.50 -5.37 5.88
N CYS A 28 0.82 -4.29 5.47
CA CYS A 28 -0.47 -4.35 4.78
C CYS A 28 -0.40 -5.07 3.42
N ILE A 29 0.64 -4.81 2.63
CA ILE A 29 0.87 -5.44 1.33
C ILE A 29 1.25 -6.92 1.50
N LEU A 30 2.06 -7.26 2.50
CA LEU A 30 2.62 -8.60 2.65
C LEU A 30 1.68 -9.52 3.45
N LYS A 31 1.22 -9.06 4.62
CA LYS A 31 0.48 -9.82 5.64
C LYS A 31 -1.03 -9.53 5.64
N GLY A 32 -1.44 -8.38 5.11
CA GLY A 32 -2.84 -7.96 5.09
C GLY A 32 -3.74 -8.83 4.23
N ALA A 33 -5.04 -8.75 4.51
CA ALA A 33 -6.07 -9.29 3.65
C ALA A 33 -6.04 -8.54 2.31
N LYS A 34 -6.20 -9.26 1.20
CA LYS A 34 -6.08 -8.70 -0.15
C LYS A 34 -7.38 -8.86 -0.88
N ARG A 35 -7.90 -7.75 -1.40
CA ARG A 35 -9.04 -7.73 -2.31
C ARG A 35 -8.59 -7.26 -3.68
N LEU A 36 -8.96 -8.01 -4.71
CA LEU A 36 -8.75 -7.60 -6.09
C LEU A 36 -9.89 -6.69 -6.53
N GLN A 37 -9.55 -5.53 -7.09
CA GLN A 37 -10.48 -4.60 -7.72
C GLN A 37 -9.98 -4.27 -9.13
N GLY A 38 -10.37 -5.11 -10.09
CA GLY A 38 -9.83 -5.08 -11.44
C GLY A 38 -8.33 -5.35 -11.45
N LYS A 39 -7.53 -4.41 -11.94
CA LYS A 39 -6.05 -4.51 -11.93
C LYS A 39 -5.42 -4.09 -10.59
N LYS A 40 -6.16 -3.42 -9.71
CA LYS A 40 -5.67 -2.90 -8.42
C LYS A 40 -5.87 -3.94 -7.31
N ILE A 41 -4.97 -3.92 -6.34
CA ILE A 41 -5.05 -4.72 -5.11
C ILE A 41 -5.28 -3.77 -3.95
N ILE A 42 -6.30 -4.04 -3.15
CA ILE A 42 -6.57 -3.35 -1.91
C ILE A 42 -6.08 -4.28 -0.78
N GLY A 43 -5.02 -3.86 -0.10
CA GLY A 43 -4.56 -4.49 1.13
C GLY A 43 -5.25 -3.86 2.33
N ILE A 44 -5.66 -4.68 3.30
CA ILE A 44 -6.20 -4.22 4.57
C ILE A 44 -5.43 -4.93 5.69
N PHE A 45 -4.88 -4.16 6.62
CA PHE A 45 -4.20 -4.69 7.80
C PHE A 45 -4.43 -3.78 9.01
N GLY A 46 -5.12 -4.32 10.01
CA GLY A 46 -5.63 -3.52 11.13
C GLY A 46 -6.54 -2.40 10.63
N LYS A 47 -6.16 -1.16 10.95
CA LYS A 47 -6.86 0.06 10.54
C LYS A 47 -6.28 0.71 9.28
N VAL A 48 -5.26 0.12 8.67
CA VAL A 48 -4.60 0.65 7.46
C VAL A 48 -5.13 -0.08 6.24
N GLU A 49 -5.61 0.70 5.28
CA GLU A 49 -5.99 0.22 3.95
C GLU A 49 -5.06 0.83 2.90
N ALA A 50 -4.47 0.00 2.04
CA ALA A 50 -3.54 0.44 1.00
C ALA A 50 -3.98 -0.08 -0.36
N VAL A 51 -4.16 0.82 -1.32
CA VAL A 51 -4.45 0.47 -2.71
C VAL A 51 -3.14 0.49 -3.49
N PHE A 52 -2.77 -0.64 -4.07
CA PHE A 52 -1.51 -0.80 -4.78
C PHE A 52 -1.65 -1.64 -6.05
N LEU A 53 -0.68 -1.50 -6.94
CA LEU A 53 -0.46 -2.36 -8.09
C LEU A 53 0.79 -3.20 -7.85
N LYS A 54 0.68 -4.50 -8.05
CA LYS A 54 1.83 -5.42 -8.01
C LYS A 54 2.36 -5.59 -9.43
N LYS A 55 3.61 -5.17 -9.66
CA LYS A 55 4.39 -5.52 -10.85
C LYS A 55 5.56 -6.42 -10.43
N PRO A 56 6.24 -7.11 -11.36
CA PRO A 56 7.43 -7.91 -11.03
C PRO A 56 8.42 -7.08 -10.21
N CYS A 57 8.73 -7.54 -9.00
CA CYS A 57 9.62 -6.88 -8.04
C CYS A 57 9.27 -5.43 -7.64
N HIS A 58 8.04 -4.95 -7.88
CA HIS A 58 7.65 -3.58 -7.54
C HIS A 58 6.23 -3.52 -6.96
N TYR A 59 6.10 -2.79 -5.85
CA TYR A 59 4.84 -2.43 -5.24
C TYR A 59 4.55 -0.94 -5.47
N TYR A 60 3.61 -0.66 -6.36
CA TYR A 60 3.21 0.71 -6.67
C TYR A 60 2.01 1.11 -5.83
N VAL A 61 2.23 1.92 -4.80
CA VAL A 61 1.13 2.36 -3.92
C VAL A 61 0.46 3.59 -4.50
N ILE A 62 -0.84 3.48 -4.75
CA ILE A 62 -1.65 4.53 -5.36
C ILE A 62 -2.20 5.46 -4.30
N THR A 63 -2.79 4.91 -3.23
CA THR A 63 -3.44 5.65 -2.15
C THR A 63 -3.51 4.79 -0.89
N THR A 64 -3.54 5.43 0.28
CA THR A 64 -3.52 4.77 1.60
C THR A 64 -4.52 5.44 2.52
N TYR A 65 -5.45 4.69 3.09
CA TYR A 65 -6.54 5.17 3.95
C TYR A 65 -6.37 4.66 5.39
N TRP A 66 -6.94 5.42 6.33
CA TRP A 66 -7.33 4.90 7.64
C TRP A 66 -8.78 4.44 7.54
N ARG A 67 -9.04 3.24 8.04
CA ARG A 67 -10.38 2.68 8.19
C ARG A 67 -10.90 2.91 9.60
#